data_AF-A0A928V1K2-F1
#
_entry.id   AF-A0A928V1K2-F1
#
_cell.length_a   1.000
_cell.length_b   1.000
_cell.length_c   1.000
_cell.angle_alpha   90.00
_cell.angle_beta   90.00
_cell.angle_gamma   90.00
#
_symmetry.space_group_name_H-M   'P 1'
#
loop_
_entity.id
_entity.type
_entity.pdbx_description
1 polymer ?
#
loop_
_entity_poly.entity_id
_entity_poly.type
_entity_poly.pdbx_seq_one_letter_code
_entity_poly.pdbx_strand_id
1 'polypeptide(L)'
;MKTLVTSILLIASFYTSYSQQVEIVSLYQDIKKDKVSDFYFLSEDFPLGSIPKIATLKSYYVYHRGPNIVKLFKAFRSFSHKLGANAYRVDTTSMSRDTIYTTITVYFLDDQEIEQNYELFPKNKTVIFGTIIGDKLAKEFKFDDKEYSIKPYTYYVLDNDEDGKSKLQTGKFSPSTETVKNRKDEGITYIAFERYSFGVTTTGGFVNPTFNRIGQSYLTRINYVDPELGQFLMQMLQENKFED
;
A
#
# COMPACT_ATOMS: atom_id res chain seq x y z
N MET A 1 25.72 -63.25 4.18
CA MET A 1 26.49 -62.19 3.49
C MET A 1 25.48 -61.17 3.00
N LYS A 2 25.38 -59.98 3.63
CA LYS A 2 26.00 -58.72 3.18
C LYS A 2 25.69 -58.52 1.69
N THR A 3 24.80 -57.62 1.26
CA THR A 3 24.84 -56.13 1.15
C THR A 3 23.89 -55.88 -0.04
N LEU A 4 23.05 -54.87 -0.21
CA LEU A 4 23.10 -53.43 0.06
C LEU A 4 21.64 -52.98 -0.14
N VAL A 5 20.99 -52.39 0.87
CA VAL A 5 19.71 -51.69 0.68
C VAL A 5 20.10 -50.28 0.25
N THR A 6 20.13 -50.03 -1.06
CA THR A 6 20.44 -48.69 -1.58
C THR A 6 19.21 -47.81 -1.45
N SER A 7 19.26 -46.96 -0.44
CA SER A 7 18.43 -45.77 -0.27
C SER A 7 18.30 -44.98 -1.57
N ILE A 8 17.07 -44.80 -2.05
CA ILE A 8 16.69 -43.64 -2.86
C ILE A 8 15.51 -43.00 -2.13
N LEU A 9 15.81 -42.41 -0.97
CA LEU A 9 15.02 -41.32 -0.43
C LEU A 9 15.38 -40.12 -1.31
N LEU A 10 14.65 -39.94 -2.42
CA LEU A 10 14.81 -38.76 -3.26
C LEU A 10 14.24 -37.58 -2.48
N ILE A 11 15.10 -37.01 -1.65
CA ILE A 11 14.99 -35.65 -1.12
C ILE A 11 15.02 -34.75 -2.35
N ALA A 12 13.87 -34.56 -2.98
CA ALA A 12 13.66 -33.43 -3.88
C ALA A 12 13.45 -32.20 -2.99
N SER A 13 14.57 -31.76 -2.44
CA SER A 13 14.81 -30.42 -1.95
C SER A 13 14.54 -29.41 -3.07
N PHE A 14 13.28 -28.98 -3.21
CA PHE A 14 12.88 -27.78 -3.95
C PHE A 14 11.75 -27.05 -3.23
N TYR A 15 12.01 -26.60 -2.01
CA TYR A 15 11.23 -25.51 -1.40
C TYR A 15 12.17 -24.36 -1.03
N THR A 16 12.84 -23.80 -2.02
CA THR A 16 13.29 -22.41 -1.94
C THR A 16 12.38 -21.54 -2.77
N SER A 17 11.08 -21.58 -2.46
CA SER A 17 10.19 -20.48 -2.78
C SER A 17 10.41 -19.43 -1.70
N TYR A 18 11.32 -18.50 -1.92
CA TYR A 18 11.39 -17.24 -1.17
C TYR A 18 10.17 -16.37 -1.54
N SER A 19 8.97 -16.88 -1.23
CA SER A 19 7.74 -16.11 -1.20
C SER A 19 7.60 -15.63 0.23
N GLN A 20 7.44 -14.33 0.46
CA GLN A 20 7.08 -13.82 1.78
C GLN A 20 5.83 -14.58 2.23
N GLN A 21 5.97 -15.41 3.26
CA GLN A 21 4.95 -16.36 3.66
C GLN A 21 3.85 -15.59 4.40
N VAL A 22 2.75 -15.33 3.70
CA VAL A 22 1.51 -14.93 4.35
C VAL A 22 0.94 -16.16 5.04
N GLU A 23 0.76 -16.08 6.34
CA GLU A 23 0.23 -17.15 7.18
C GLU A 23 -1.20 -16.80 7.63
N ILE A 24 -2.08 -17.79 7.61
CA ILE A 24 -3.42 -17.67 8.20
C ILE A 24 -3.28 -17.85 9.71
N VAL A 25 -3.64 -16.82 10.47
CA VAL A 25 -3.75 -16.90 11.94
C VAL A 25 -5.08 -17.52 12.33
N SER A 26 -6.16 -17.06 11.68
CA SER A 26 -7.53 -17.49 11.93
C SER A 26 -8.33 -17.48 10.63
N LEU A 27 -9.19 -18.48 10.45
CA LEU A 27 -10.17 -18.56 9.37
C LEU A 27 -11.57 -18.57 9.98
N TYR A 28 -12.45 -17.68 9.52
CA TYR A 28 -13.77 -17.45 10.10
C TYR A 28 -14.91 -17.92 9.18
N GLN A 29 -14.67 -17.95 7.87
CA GLN A 29 -15.60 -18.44 6.86
C GLN A 29 -14.88 -19.39 5.90
N ASP A 30 -15.66 -20.29 5.29
CA ASP A 30 -15.15 -21.17 4.25
C ASP A 30 -14.66 -20.36 3.04
N ILE A 31 -13.60 -20.86 2.41
CA ILE A 31 -12.98 -20.22 1.25
C ILE A 31 -13.97 -20.19 0.09
N LYS A 32 -14.45 -19.00 -0.24
CA LYS A 32 -15.24 -18.77 -1.47
C LYS A 32 -14.28 -18.44 -2.60
N LYS A 33 -14.38 -19.18 -3.70
CA LYS A 33 -13.56 -18.97 -4.92
C LYS A 33 -14.17 -17.93 -5.86
N ASP A 34 -14.97 -17.01 -5.33
CA ASP A 34 -15.50 -15.93 -6.15
C ASP A 34 -14.33 -15.05 -6.61
N LYS A 35 -14.31 -14.71 -7.89
CA LYS A 35 -13.21 -13.95 -8.48
C LYS A 35 -13.37 -12.49 -8.06
N VAL A 36 -12.63 -12.08 -7.04
CA VAL A 36 -12.54 -10.69 -6.60
C VAL A 36 -11.27 -10.05 -7.15
N SER A 37 -11.40 -8.86 -7.76
CA SER A 37 -10.27 -8.11 -8.36
C SER A 37 -9.73 -7.02 -7.44
N ASP A 38 -10.54 -6.53 -6.52
CA ASP A 38 -10.30 -5.28 -5.79
C ASP A 38 -9.84 -5.58 -4.37
N PHE A 39 -9.09 -4.67 -3.75
CA PHE A 39 -8.53 -4.90 -2.41
C PHE A 39 -8.56 -3.62 -1.58
N TYR A 40 -9.76 -3.28 -1.11
CA TYR A 40 -10.09 -2.05 -0.43
C TYR A 40 -9.52 -1.98 0.98
N PHE A 41 -8.90 -0.86 1.33
CA PHE A 41 -8.60 -0.54 2.71
C PHE A 41 -9.90 -0.18 3.43
N LEU A 42 -10.14 -0.84 4.55
CA LEU A 42 -11.30 -0.60 5.40
C LEU A 42 -10.93 0.46 6.44
N SER A 43 -11.65 1.58 6.42
CA SER A 43 -11.47 2.68 7.36
C SER A 43 -11.56 2.20 8.81
N GLU A 44 -10.78 2.82 9.69
CA GLU A 44 -10.80 2.49 11.12
C GLU A 44 -12.16 2.75 11.77
N ASP A 45 -12.88 3.73 11.23
CA ASP A 45 -14.22 4.17 11.66
C ASP A 45 -15.35 3.34 11.05
N PHE A 46 -15.05 2.42 10.13
CA PHE A 46 -16.08 1.61 9.50
C PHE A 46 -16.69 0.59 10.48
N PRO A 47 -18.03 0.48 10.57
CA PRO A 47 -18.68 -0.44 11.50
C PRO A 47 -18.48 -1.90 11.09
N LEU A 48 -17.76 -2.67 11.91
CA LEU A 48 -17.42 -4.08 11.61
C LEU A 48 -18.53 -5.09 11.97
N GLY A 49 -19.62 -4.67 12.61
CA GLY A 49 -20.57 -5.57 13.26
C GLY A 49 -21.32 -6.51 12.32
N SER A 50 -21.58 -6.08 11.09
CA SER A 50 -22.37 -6.83 10.10
C SER A 50 -21.55 -7.40 8.94
N ILE A 51 -20.26 -7.02 8.81
CA ILE A 51 -19.48 -7.39 7.64
C ILE A 51 -18.91 -8.81 7.74
N PRO A 52 -18.94 -9.59 6.64
CA PRO A 52 -18.31 -10.89 6.57
C PRO A 52 -16.79 -10.82 6.82
N LYS A 53 -16.37 -11.16 8.04
CA LYS A 53 -14.96 -11.41 8.37
C LYS A 53 -14.52 -12.76 7.82
N ILE A 54 -13.46 -12.78 7.01
CA ILE A 54 -13.00 -13.98 6.30
C ILE A 54 -11.83 -14.63 7.02
N ALA A 55 -10.74 -13.90 7.23
CA ALA A 55 -9.53 -14.42 7.85
C ALA A 55 -8.71 -13.31 8.54
N THR A 56 -7.84 -13.73 9.46
CA THR A 56 -6.75 -12.89 9.95
C THR A 56 -5.45 -13.46 9.41
N LEU A 57 -4.67 -12.62 8.75
CA LEU A 57 -3.43 -12.96 8.06
C LEU A 57 -2.27 -12.25 8.73
N LYS A 58 -1.14 -12.94 8.87
CA LYS A 58 0.11 -12.34 9.31
C LYS A 58 1.21 -12.56 8.29
N SER A 59 2.13 -11.62 8.23
CA SER A 59 3.35 -11.76 7.46
C SER A 59 4.42 -10.85 8.05
N TYR A 60 5.65 -11.01 7.61
CA TYR A 60 6.77 -10.21 8.06
C TYR A 60 7.68 -9.84 6.89
N TYR A 61 8.46 -8.77 7.06
CA TYR A 61 9.51 -8.42 6.13
C TYR A 61 10.77 -7.92 6.85
N VAL A 62 11.93 -8.24 6.28
CA VAL A 62 13.25 -7.90 6.83
C VAL A 62 13.85 -6.71 6.06
N TYR A 63 13.99 -5.57 6.72
CA TYR A 63 14.41 -4.26 6.22
C TYR A 63 15.80 -4.27 5.55
N HIS A 64 16.76 -5.05 6.05
CA HIS A 64 18.14 -5.07 5.53
C HIS A 64 18.35 -5.93 4.27
N ARG A 65 17.38 -6.75 3.87
CA ARG A 65 17.44 -7.56 2.64
C ARG A 65 16.77 -6.89 1.43
N GLY A 66 16.56 -5.58 1.54
CA GLY A 66 15.91 -4.77 0.52
C GLY A 66 14.42 -4.64 0.81
N PRO A 67 13.89 -3.41 0.84
CA PRO A 67 12.47 -3.19 1.08
C PRO A 67 11.69 -3.70 -0.13
N ASN A 68 10.54 -4.30 0.13
CA ASN A 68 9.41 -3.92 -0.68
C ASN A 68 8.13 -4.10 0.14
N ILE A 69 7.80 -3.11 0.97
CA ILE A 69 6.49 -3.02 1.64
C ILE A 69 5.37 -3.20 0.60
N VAL A 70 5.60 -2.81 -0.66
CA VAL A 70 4.68 -3.08 -1.78
C VAL A 70 4.62 -4.56 -2.17
N LYS A 71 5.70 -5.34 -2.05
CA LYS A 71 5.62 -6.82 -2.20
C LYS A 71 4.82 -7.43 -1.06
N LEU A 72 4.99 -6.94 0.18
CA LEU A 72 4.20 -7.40 1.32
C LEU A 72 2.71 -7.14 1.08
N PHE A 73 2.36 -5.92 0.66
CA PHE A 73 0.99 -5.56 0.27
C PHE A 73 0.45 -6.46 -0.85
N LYS A 74 1.22 -6.67 -1.92
CA LYS A 74 0.84 -7.56 -3.04
C LYS A 74 0.67 -9.01 -2.60
N ALA A 75 1.49 -9.48 -1.67
CA ALA A 75 1.39 -10.82 -1.10
C ALA A 75 0.09 -10.96 -0.30
N PHE A 76 -0.22 -9.99 0.58
CA PHE A 76 -1.51 -9.93 1.26
C PHE A 76 -2.67 -9.90 0.27
N ARG A 77 -2.69 -8.95 -0.68
CA ARG A 77 -3.74 -8.85 -1.72
C ARG A 77 -3.98 -10.17 -2.44
N SER A 78 -2.90 -10.78 -2.97
CA SER A 78 -3.01 -12.04 -3.71
C SER A 78 -3.52 -13.18 -2.85
N PHE A 79 -3.13 -13.22 -1.58
CA PHE A 79 -3.59 -14.27 -0.66
C PHE A 79 -5.04 -14.05 -0.23
N SER A 80 -5.44 -12.82 0.07
CA SER A 80 -6.82 -12.43 0.39
C SER A 80 -7.79 -12.76 -0.73
N HIS A 81 -7.44 -12.46 -1.98
CA HIS A 81 -8.27 -12.79 -3.15
C HIS A 81 -8.50 -14.28 -3.29
N LYS A 82 -7.51 -15.13 -2.97
CA LYS A 82 -7.68 -16.59 -2.98
C LYS A 82 -8.63 -17.09 -1.91
N LEU A 83 -8.85 -16.31 -0.84
CA LEU A 83 -9.80 -16.59 0.22
C LEU A 83 -11.20 -16.01 -0.05
N GLY A 84 -11.38 -15.24 -1.14
CA GLY A 84 -12.63 -14.57 -1.46
C GLY A 84 -12.83 -13.23 -0.75
N ALA A 85 -11.80 -12.66 -0.13
CA ALA A 85 -11.85 -11.35 0.50
C ALA A 85 -11.50 -10.24 -0.51
N ASN A 86 -12.18 -9.09 -0.42
CA ASN A 86 -11.91 -7.89 -1.24
C ASN A 86 -11.57 -6.65 -0.41
N ALA A 87 -11.55 -6.74 0.91
CA ALA A 87 -11.17 -5.63 1.78
C ALA A 87 -10.25 -6.09 2.90
N TYR A 88 -9.52 -5.15 3.49
CA TYR A 88 -8.61 -5.42 4.60
C TYR A 88 -8.52 -4.25 5.58
N ARG A 89 -8.23 -4.58 6.84
CA ARG A 89 -7.84 -3.63 7.88
C ARG A 89 -6.48 -4.06 8.44
N VAL A 90 -5.60 -3.11 8.69
CA VAL A 90 -4.35 -3.37 9.39
C VAL A 90 -4.66 -3.44 10.88
N ASP A 91 -4.41 -4.59 11.50
CA ASP A 91 -4.70 -4.81 12.92
C ASP A 91 -3.51 -4.35 13.77
N THR A 92 -2.31 -4.78 13.38
CA THR A 92 -1.08 -4.44 14.09
C THR A 92 0.10 -4.35 13.14
N THR A 93 0.98 -3.40 13.42
CA THR A 93 2.32 -3.31 12.85
C THR A 93 3.30 -3.23 14.02
N SER A 94 4.34 -4.06 13.99
CA SER A 94 5.38 -4.04 15.02
C SER A 94 6.73 -4.24 14.39
N MET A 95 7.73 -3.54 14.91
CA MET A 95 9.12 -3.65 14.46
C MET A 95 9.93 -4.33 15.55
N SER A 96 10.65 -5.40 15.20
CA SER A 96 11.65 -6.03 16.05
C SER A 96 12.95 -6.14 15.29
N ARG A 97 13.97 -5.43 15.78
CA ARG A 97 15.27 -5.26 15.11
C ARG A 97 15.07 -4.72 13.69
N ASP A 98 15.32 -5.55 12.70
CA ASP A 98 15.23 -5.25 11.28
C ASP A 98 14.00 -5.87 10.63
N THR A 99 13.11 -6.47 11.40
CA THR A 99 11.93 -7.17 10.89
C THR A 99 10.66 -6.45 11.31
N ILE A 100 9.80 -6.15 10.35
CA ILE A 100 8.46 -5.63 10.61
C ILE A 100 7.47 -6.76 10.42
N TYR A 101 6.66 -6.97 11.45
CA TYR A 101 5.57 -7.92 11.50
C TYR A 101 4.27 -7.17 11.31
N THR A 102 3.47 -7.63 10.36
CA THR A 102 2.18 -7.04 10.03
C THR A 102 1.10 -8.09 10.15
N THR A 103 0.03 -7.75 10.85
CA THR A 103 -1.19 -8.55 10.91
C THR A 103 -2.32 -7.73 10.30
N ILE A 104 -3.07 -8.35 9.39
CA ILE A 104 -4.27 -7.76 8.78
C ILE A 104 -5.45 -8.69 9.00
N THR A 105 -6.65 -8.13 9.13
CA THR A 105 -7.89 -8.88 8.99
C THR A 105 -8.52 -8.55 7.65
N VAL A 106 -9.02 -9.57 6.97
CA VAL A 106 -9.59 -9.46 5.63
C VAL A 106 -11.08 -9.78 5.64
N TYR A 107 -11.82 -9.03 4.84
CA TYR A 107 -13.28 -9.00 4.82
C TYR A 107 -13.78 -9.12 3.38
N PHE A 108 -15.06 -9.45 3.25
CA PHE A 108 -15.81 -9.24 2.02
C PHE A 108 -16.77 -8.08 2.24
N LEU A 109 -16.70 -7.07 1.38
CA LEU A 109 -17.64 -5.96 1.31
C LEU A 109 -18.47 -6.07 0.03
N ASP A 110 -19.77 -5.78 0.11
CA ASP A 110 -20.60 -5.50 -1.06
C ASP A 110 -20.45 -4.06 -1.58
N ASP A 111 -21.08 -3.75 -2.71
CA ASP A 111 -20.97 -2.43 -3.35
C ASP A 111 -21.44 -1.27 -2.46
N GLN A 112 -22.46 -1.50 -1.63
CA GLN A 112 -22.98 -0.48 -0.72
C GLN A 112 -22.01 -0.25 0.44
N GLU A 113 -21.45 -1.31 1.00
CA GLU A 113 -20.45 -1.24 2.06
C GLU A 113 -19.15 -0.57 1.57
N ILE A 114 -18.78 -0.79 0.31
CA ILE A 114 -17.64 -0.11 -0.33
C ILE A 114 -17.89 1.39 -0.42
N GLU A 115 -19.06 1.83 -0.90
CA GLU A 115 -19.40 3.25 -0.99
C GLU A 115 -19.39 3.93 0.38
N GLN A 116 -20.03 3.30 1.37
CA GLN A 116 -20.04 3.79 2.76
C GLN A 116 -18.63 3.90 3.35
N ASN A 117 -17.76 2.93 3.07
CA ASN A 117 -16.38 2.97 3.52
C ASN A 117 -15.62 4.15 2.90
N TYR A 118 -15.88 4.46 1.63
CA TYR A 118 -15.21 5.57 0.95
C TYR A 118 -15.59 6.94 1.50
N GLU A 119 -16.82 7.11 1.98
CA GLU A 119 -17.27 8.37 2.58
C GLU A 119 -16.53 8.72 3.89
N LEU A 120 -15.93 7.73 4.55
CA LEU A 120 -15.21 7.91 5.81
C LEU A 120 -13.78 8.45 5.64
N PHE A 121 -13.22 8.41 4.43
CA PHE A 121 -11.87 8.93 4.21
C PHE A 121 -11.85 10.45 4.11
N PRO A 122 -10.78 11.10 4.62
CA PRO A 122 -10.66 12.53 4.47
C PRO A 122 -10.50 12.90 3.00
N LYS A 123 -11.14 14.00 2.62
CA LYS A 123 -11.15 14.53 1.26
C LYS A 123 -10.15 15.67 1.11
N ASN A 124 -9.79 16.00 -0.12
CA ASN A 124 -8.94 17.14 -0.47
C ASN A 124 -7.54 17.11 0.15
N LYS A 125 -6.99 15.93 0.45
CA LYS A 125 -5.63 15.78 1.00
C LYS A 125 -4.67 15.18 -0.03
N THR A 126 -3.41 15.55 0.08
CA THR A 126 -2.31 14.94 -0.67
C THR A 126 -1.32 14.33 0.31
N VAL A 127 -1.07 13.04 0.16
CA VAL A 127 -0.08 12.30 0.94
C VAL A 127 1.17 12.11 0.10
N ILE A 128 2.29 12.58 0.62
CA ILE A 128 3.59 12.48 -0.05
C ILE A 128 4.47 11.53 0.74
N PHE A 129 4.87 10.43 0.11
CA PHE A 129 5.77 9.43 0.67
C PHE A 129 7.22 9.75 0.38
N GLY A 130 8.06 9.54 1.39
CA GLY A 130 9.51 9.48 1.23
C GLY A 130 9.90 8.25 0.43
N THR A 131 11.19 8.10 0.16
CA THR A 131 11.68 6.87 -0.51
C THR A 131 11.35 5.65 0.37
N ILE A 132 10.66 4.68 -0.21
CA ILE A 132 10.33 3.39 0.39
C ILE A 132 11.11 2.24 -0.26
N ILE A 133 11.73 2.45 -1.43
CA ILE A 133 12.70 1.56 -2.07
C ILE A 133 13.99 2.29 -2.45
N GLY A 134 15.13 1.78 -1.97
CA GLY A 134 16.44 2.19 -2.42
C GLY A 134 17.06 3.30 -1.55
N ASP A 135 17.15 4.52 -2.12
CA ASP A 135 17.92 5.63 -1.56
C ASP A 135 17.48 6.02 -0.14
N LYS A 136 18.45 6.13 0.76
CA LYS A 136 18.26 6.44 2.18
C LYS A 136 18.44 7.94 2.49
N LEU A 137 18.56 8.78 1.47
CA LEU A 137 18.65 10.21 1.66
C LEU A 137 17.27 10.87 1.71
N ALA A 138 17.18 11.93 2.51
CA ALA A 138 16.02 12.80 2.53
C ALA A 138 15.87 13.50 1.17
N LYS A 139 14.63 13.75 0.78
CA LYS A 139 14.28 14.46 -0.45
C LYS A 139 13.65 15.79 -0.10
N GLU A 140 14.04 16.82 -0.83
CA GLU A 140 13.45 18.14 -0.70
C GLU A 140 12.42 18.37 -1.81
N PHE A 141 11.30 18.99 -1.45
CA PHE A 141 10.23 19.36 -2.37
C PHE A 141 9.55 20.65 -1.91
N LYS A 142 8.82 21.29 -2.81
CA LYS A 142 7.91 22.39 -2.46
C LYS A 142 6.48 21.98 -2.70
N PHE A 143 5.59 22.36 -1.79
CA PHE A 143 4.15 22.20 -1.95
C PHE A 143 3.50 23.54 -1.63
N ASP A 144 2.83 24.13 -2.62
CA ASP A 144 2.25 25.48 -2.56
C ASP A 144 3.24 26.51 -1.98
N ASP A 145 4.41 26.56 -2.62
CA ASP A 145 5.54 27.45 -2.33
C ASP A 145 6.20 27.29 -0.94
N LYS A 146 5.69 26.40 -0.09
CA LYS A 146 6.34 25.99 1.17
C LYS A 146 7.37 24.88 0.91
N GLU A 147 8.55 25.00 1.51
CA GLU A 147 9.64 24.02 1.40
C GLU A 147 9.50 22.91 2.45
N TYR A 148 9.77 21.67 2.03
CA TYR A 148 9.70 20.48 2.86
C TYR A 148 10.91 19.58 2.62
N SER A 149 11.30 18.84 3.67
CA SER A 149 12.30 17.77 3.59
C SER A 149 11.70 16.48 4.12
N ILE A 150 11.59 15.46 3.28
CA ILE A 150 11.01 14.17 3.64
C ILE A 150 12.08 13.10 3.74
N LYS A 151 12.15 12.46 4.92
CA LYS A 151 13.05 11.34 5.19
C LYS A 151 12.53 10.06 4.52
N PRO A 152 13.39 9.08 4.19
CA PRO A 152 12.93 7.76 3.77
C PRO A 152 12.01 7.12 4.81
N TYR A 153 11.08 6.27 4.36
CA TYR A 153 10.13 5.55 5.24
C TYR A 153 9.25 6.44 6.13
N THR A 154 8.99 7.67 5.67
CA THR A 154 8.07 8.61 6.32
C THR A 154 7.10 9.18 5.30
N TYR A 155 6.07 9.88 5.76
CA TYR A 155 5.12 10.57 4.89
C TYR A 155 4.70 11.93 5.45
N TYR A 156 4.22 12.82 4.57
CA TYR A 156 3.48 14.02 4.94
C TYR A 156 2.02 13.89 4.50
N VAL A 157 1.11 14.44 5.29
CA VAL A 157 -0.28 14.70 4.89
C VAL A 157 -0.42 16.22 4.71
N LEU A 158 -0.77 16.66 3.51
CA LEU A 158 -0.88 18.07 3.17
C LEU A 158 -2.30 18.36 2.70
N ASP A 159 -2.85 19.48 3.16
CA ASP A 159 -4.13 19.99 2.66
C ASP A 159 -3.91 20.60 1.27
N ASN A 160 -4.79 20.26 0.32
CA ASN A 160 -4.78 20.94 -0.98
C ASN A 160 -5.44 22.31 -0.86
N ASP A 161 -5.06 23.22 -1.76
CA ASP A 161 -5.69 24.54 -1.88
C ASP A 161 -7.21 24.44 -2.14
N GLU A 162 -7.96 25.48 -1.78
CA GLU A 162 -9.44 25.52 -1.86
C GLU A 162 -9.97 25.33 -3.30
N ASP A 163 -9.18 25.75 -4.29
CA ASP A 163 -9.44 25.57 -5.72
C ASP A 163 -9.12 24.15 -6.23
N GLY A 164 -8.64 23.28 -5.34
CA GLY A 164 -8.32 21.89 -5.66
C GLY A 164 -7.11 21.73 -6.58
N LYS A 165 -6.18 22.69 -6.53
CA LYS A 165 -4.99 22.73 -7.39
C LYS A 165 -3.77 23.13 -6.59
N SER A 166 -3.09 22.13 -6.03
CA SER A 166 -1.80 22.36 -5.38
C SER A 166 -0.63 22.17 -6.34
N LYS A 167 0.42 22.95 -6.17
CA LYS A 167 1.65 22.89 -6.96
C LYS A 167 2.71 22.12 -6.18
N LEU A 168 3.12 20.99 -6.74
CA LEU A 168 4.24 20.19 -6.23
C LEU A 168 5.47 20.44 -7.09
N GLN A 169 6.56 20.91 -6.49
CA GLN A 169 7.84 21.12 -7.16
C GLN A 169 8.91 20.21 -6.57
N THR A 170 9.73 19.60 -7.43
CA THR A 170 10.81 18.70 -7.00
C THR A 170 12.12 19.01 -7.70
N GLY A 171 13.24 18.94 -6.96
CA GLY A 171 14.60 19.17 -7.47
C GLY A 171 15.08 20.63 -7.36
N LYS A 172 16.37 20.82 -7.01
CA LYS A 172 16.97 22.15 -6.79
C LYS A 172 17.47 22.82 -8.08
N PHE A 173 18.16 22.08 -8.95
CA PHE A 173 18.86 22.64 -10.11
C PHE A 173 18.05 22.59 -11.42
N SER A 174 17.09 21.68 -11.51
CA SER A 174 16.16 21.57 -12.63
C SER A 174 14.80 21.18 -12.06
N PRO A 175 14.08 22.15 -11.45
CA PRO A 175 12.82 21.86 -10.77
C PRO A 175 11.78 21.34 -11.76
N SER A 176 11.15 20.22 -11.44
CA SER A 176 9.94 19.78 -12.13
C SER A 176 8.73 20.17 -11.28
N THR A 177 7.82 20.92 -11.89
CA THR A 177 6.56 21.36 -11.26
C THR A 177 5.40 20.57 -11.84
N GLU A 178 4.58 19.99 -10.97
CA GLU A 178 3.36 19.29 -11.32
C GLU A 178 2.18 19.89 -10.54
N THR A 179 1.08 20.14 -11.23
CA THR A 179 -0.18 20.52 -10.58
C THR A 179 -0.90 19.26 -10.14
N VAL A 180 -0.94 19.04 -8.84
CA VAL A 180 -1.79 18.04 -8.20
C VAL A 180 -3.20 18.60 -8.21
N LYS A 181 -4.02 18.06 -9.13
CA LYS A 181 -5.44 18.40 -9.22
C LYS A 181 -6.20 17.45 -8.30
N ASN A 182 -6.87 18.00 -7.30
CA ASN A 182 -7.77 17.30 -6.42
C ASN A 182 -9.01 18.17 -6.29
N ARG A 183 -10.07 17.91 -7.07
CA ARG A 183 -11.29 18.73 -7.00
C ARG A 183 -11.85 18.70 -5.58
N LYS A 184 -12.60 19.74 -5.22
CA LYS A 184 -13.38 19.75 -3.98
C LYS A 184 -14.20 18.47 -3.88
N ASP A 185 -14.01 17.75 -2.78
CA ASP A 185 -14.62 16.45 -2.44
C ASP A 185 -14.01 15.22 -3.12
N GLU A 186 -12.86 15.35 -3.79
CA GLU A 186 -12.07 14.19 -4.20
C GLU A 186 -11.29 13.58 -3.03
N GLY A 187 -11.05 12.27 -3.11
CA GLY A 187 -10.34 11.51 -2.09
C GLY A 187 -8.86 11.92 -1.95
N ILE A 188 -8.15 11.18 -1.10
CA ILE A 188 -6.72 11.42 -0.88
C ILE A 188 -5.93 11.11 -2.16
N THR A 189 -5.06 12.03 -2.57
CA THR A 189 -4.08 11.78 -3.63
C THR A 189 -2.77 11.30 -3.02
N TYR A 190 -2.24 10.17 -3.49
CA TYR A 190 -1.00 9.59 -2.97
C TYR A 190 0.14 9.72 -3.97
N ILE A 191 1.30 10.21 -3.50
CA ILE A 191 2.46 10.51 -4.33
C ILE A 191 3.74 9.93 -3.72
N ALA A 192 4.64 9.42 -4.56
CA ALA A 192 5.99 9.00 -4.17
C ALA A 192 7.04 9.53 -5.16
N PHE A 193 8.21 9.94 -4.64
CA PHE A 193 9.29 10.54 -5.43
C PHE A 193 10.28 9.54 -6.05
N GLU A 194 9.82 8.36 -6.45
CA GLU A 194 10.71 7.29 -6.89
C GLU A 194 10.99 7.25 -8.39
N ARG A 195 12.09 6.58 -8.78
CA ARG A 195 12.39 6.32 -10.19
C ARG A 195 11.71 5.04 -10.70
N TYR A 196 11.23 4.20 -9.79
CA TYR A 196 10.56 2.95 -10.09
C TYR A 196 9.08 3.11 -9.78
N SER A 197 8.21 2.89 -10.76
CA SER A 197 6.78 3.07 -10.54
C SER A 197 6.26 2.03 -9.54
N PHE A 198 5.54 2.52 -8.54
CA PHE A 198 4.89 1.69 -7.55
C PHE A 198 3.57 1.15 -8.08
N GLY A 199 3.66 0.12 -8.90
CA GLY A 199 2.47 -0.65 -9.30
C GLY A 199 1.42 0.21 -9.98
N VAL A 200 1.56 0.40 -11.29
CA VAL A 200 0.41 0.73 -12.12
C VAL A 200 -0.56 -0.47 -12.04
N THR A 201 -1.66 -0.33 -11.31
CA THR A 201 -2.82 -1.24 -11.41
C THR A 201 -3.90 -0.56 -12.23
N THR A 202 -3.87 -0.80 -13.54
CA THR A 202 -5.04 -0.63 -14.42
C THR A 202 -5.94 -1.86 -14.25
N THR A 203 -6.61 -2.05 -13.11
CA THR A 203 -7.80 -2.93 -13.04
C THR A 203 -8.45 -2.92 -11.66
N GLY A 204 -9.71 -2.49 -11.64
CA GLY A 204 -10.72 -2.87 -10.66
C GLY A 204 -10.70 -2.05 -9.37
N GLY A 205 -11.84 -1.48 -9.03
CA GLY A 205 -12.05 -0.57 -7.91
C GLY A 205 -12.46 0.80 -8.44
N PHE A 206 -13.71 1.18 -8.19
CA PHE A 206 -14.41 2.35 -8.74
C PHE A 206 -13.48 3.46 -9.23
N VAL A 207 -13.44 3.59 -10.55
CA VAL A 207 -12.91 4.76 -11.23
C VAL A 207 -13.78 5.93 -10.78
N ASN A 208 -13.30 6.73 -9.83
CA ASN A 208 -13.73 8.11 -9.77
C ASN A 208 -13.52 8.66 -11.20
N PRO A 209 -14.57 9.11 -11.91
CA PRO A 209 -14.49 9.40 -13.35
C PRO A 209 -13.45 10.48 -13.72
N THR A 210 -12.78 11.09 -12.74
CA THR A 210 -11.66 12.00 -12.92
C THR A 210 -10.27 11.34 -13.00
N PHE A 211 -10.08 10.09 -12.56
CA PHE A 211 -8.77 9.41 -12.52
C PHE A 211 -8.53 8.52 -13.74
N ASN A 212 -8.73 9.07 -14.94
CA ASN A 212 -8.26 8.45 -16.18
C ASN A 212 -6.82 8.90 -16.49
N ARG A 213 -5.92 8.87 -15.50
CA ARG A 213 -4.48 9.15 -15.70
C ARG A 213 -3.73 7.83 -15.88
N ILE A 214 -3.96 7.20 -17.03
CA ILE A 214 -2.93 6.37 -17.65
C ILE A 214 -1.83 7.33 -18.11
N GLY A 215 -0.76 7.42 -17.34
CA GLY A 215 0.33 8.33 -17.67
C GLY A 215 1.50 8.10 -16.76
N GLN A 216 2.34 7.13 -17.12
CA GLN A 216 3.74 7.20 -16.72
C GLN A 216 4.30 8.49 -17.30
N SER A 217 4.45 9.52 -16.48
CA SER A 217 5.33 10.61 -16.82
C SER A 217 6.76 10.12 -16.59
N TYR A 218 7.33 9.49 -17.61
CA TYR A 218 8.75 9.14 -17.63
C TYR A 218 9.68 10.37 -17.51
N LEU A 219 9.11 11.58 -17.53
CA LEU A 219 9.80 12.87 -17.48
C LEU A 219 9.69 13.56 -16.10
N THR A 220 8.69 13.26 -15.27
CA THR A 220 8.54 13.84 -13.92
C THR A 220 8.98 12.85 -12.85
N ARG A 221 9.73 13.30 -11.84
CA ARG A 221 10.21 12.46 -10.72
C ARG A 221 9.11 12.14 -9.69
N ILE A 222 7.85 12.17 -10.12
CA ILE A 222 6.64 12.14 -9.30
C ILE A 222 5.80 10.95 -9.80
N ASN A 223 5.46 10.04 -8.91
CA ASN A 223 4.61 8.89 -9.22
C ASN A 223 3.38 8.91 -8.33
N TYR A 224 2.22 8.67 -8.93
CA TYR A 224 1.00 8.41 -8.18
C TYR A 224 1.03 6.97 -7.63
N VAL A 225 0.53 6.80 -6.42
CA VAL A 225 0.43 5.51 -5.74
C VAL A 225 -1.04 5.07 -5.75
N ASP A 226 -1.27 3.79 -6.00
CA ASP A 226 -2.59 3.16 -5.85
C ASP A 226 -3.19 3.50 -4.46
N PRO A 227 -4.45 3.95 -4.36
CA PRO A 227 -5.02 4.41 -3.10
C PRO A 227 -4.94 3.38 -1.97
N GLU A 228 -5.18 2.12 -2.29
CA GLU A 228 -5.19 1.05 -1.30
C GLU A 228 -3.78 0.72 -0.81
N LEU A 229 -2.79 0.79 -1.70
CA LEU A 229 -1.38 0.77 -1.29
C LEU A 229 -1.01 2.02 -0.47
N GLY A 230 -1.52 3.19 -0.83
CA GLY A 230 -1.30 4.45 -0.11
C GLY A 230 -1.75 4.36 1.34
N GLN A 231 -2.97 3.87 1.56
CA GLN A 231 -3.50 3.61 2.90
C GLN A 231 -2.65 2.59 3.67
N PHE A 232 -2.27 1.48 3.02
CA PHE A 232 -1.38 0.50 3.63
C PHE A 232 -0.06 1.13 4.06
N LEU A 233 0.54 2.00 3.25
CA LEU A 233 1.78 2.68 3.57
C LEU A 233 1.61 3.64 4.75
N MET A 234 0.52 4.38 4.86
CA MET A 234 0.26 5.25 6.01
C MET A 234 0.18 4.46 7.33
N GLN A 235 -0.37 3.24 7.29
CA GLN A 235 -0.45 2.34 8.45
C GLN A 235 0.91 1.72 8.84
N MET A 236 1.87 1.73 7.90
CA MET A 236 3.18 1.08 8.05
C MET A 236 4.32 2.06 8.32
N LEU A 237 4.13 3.35 8.01
CA LEU A 237 5.16 4.37 8.04
C LEU A 237 4.84 5.42 9.10
N GLN A 238 5.85 6.23 9.44
CA GLN A 238 5.67 7.33 10.37
C GLN A 238 5.30 8.62 9.63
N GLU A 239 4.27 9.31 10.13
CA GLU A 239 3.96 10.67 9.70
C GLU A 239 5.05 11.64 10.20
N ASN A 240 5.59 12.47 9.30
CA ASN A 240 6.36 13.63 9.69
C ASN A 240 5.39 14.73 10.09
N LYS A 241 5.28 14.96 11.40
CA LYS A 241 4.60 16.14 11.91
C LYS A 241 5.55 17.33 11.82
N PHE A 242 4.99 18.51 11.61
CA PHE A 242 5.75 19.75 11.69
C PHE A 242 6.32 19.85 13.12
N GLU A 243 7.63 20.05 13.24
CA GLU A 243 8.21 20.60 14.46
C GLU A 243 7.93 22.11 14.38
N ASP A 244 7.04 22.60 15.25
CA ASP A 244 6.80 24.04 15.46
C ASP A 244 8.03 24.73 16.06
#